data_AF-A0A1L8TEH4-F1
#
_entry.id   AF-A0A1L8TEH4-F1
#
_cell.length_a   1.000
_cell.length_b   1.000
_cell.length_c   1.000
_cell.angle_alpha   90.00
_cell.angle_beta   90.00
_cell.angle_gamma   90.00
#
_symmetry.space_group_name_H-M   'P 1'
#
loop_
_entity.id
_entity.type
_entity.pdbx_description
1 polymer ?
#
loop_
_entity_poly.entity_id
_entity_poly.type
_entity_poly.pdbx_seq_one_letter_code
_entity_poly.pdbx_strand_id
1 'polypeptide(L)' 'MDAENELNEINAALNRISRISKEIISMTFCENEKLTAFAIGSELGYSERSIKDLKAEALLEFADVYRDGKLIVTK' A
#
# COMPACT_ATOMS: atom_id res chain seq x y z
N MET A 1 -4.81 20.77 -5.89
CA MET A 1 -5.07 19.57 -5.08
C MET A 1 -4.68 19.94 -3.67
N ASP A 2 -5.60 19.81 -2.71
CA ASP A 2 -5.30 20.07 -1.30
C ASP A 2 -4.49 18.88 -0.76
N ALA A 3 -3.22 19.11 -0.44
CA ALA A 3 -2.29 18.07 -0.02
C ALA A 3 -2.68 17.46 1.33
N GLU A 4 -3.29 18.24 2.21
CA GLU A 4 -3.76 17.77 3.52
C GLU A 4 -4.98 16.85 3.34
N ASN A 5 -5.90 17.25 2.46
CA ASN A 5 -7.05 16.40 2.12
C ASN A 5 -6.61 15.10 1.43
N GLU A 6 -5.63 15.16 0.52
CA GLU A 6 -5.06 13.97 -0.13
C GLU A 6 -4.44 13.00 0.89
N LEU A 7 -3.67 13.53 1.84
CA LEU A 7 -3.08 12.74 2.91
C LEU A 7 -4.15 12.08 3.79
N ASN A 8 -5.22 12.80 4.12
CA ASN A 8 -6.32 12.27 4.91
C ASN A 8 -7.05 11.12 4.20
N GLU A 9 -7.30 11.24 2.90
CA GLU A 9 -7.90 10.18 2.07
C GLU A 9 -7.01 8.93 2.01
N ILE A 10 -5.69 9.11 1.82
CA ILE A 10 -4.73 7.99 1.83
C ILE A 10 -4.73 7.28 3.19
N ASN A 11 -4.69 8.04 4.29
CA ASN A 11 -4.71 7.47 5.63
C ASN A 11 -6.04 6.73 5.93
N ALA A 12 -7.17 7.28 5.47
CA ALA A 12 -8.46 6.63 5.59
C ALA A 12 -8.51 5.29 4.82
N ALA A 13 -7.98 5.26 3.59
CA ALA A 13 -7.87 4.04 2.80
C ALA A 13 -6.96 2.99 3.45
N LEU A 14 -5.77 3.39 3.94
CA LEU A 14 -4.86 2.50 4.65
C LEU A 14 -5.46 1.88 5.92
N ASN A 15 -6.42 2.54 6.56
CA ASN A 15 -7.11 2.01 7.73
C ASN A 15 -8.27 1.06 7.40
N ARG A 16 -8.68 0.97 6.13
CA ARG A 16 -9.80 0.11 5.67
C ARG A 16 -9.34 -1.22 5.06
N ILE A 17 -8.05 -1.35 4.75
CA ILE A 17 -7.47 -2.59 4.19
C ILE A 17 -6.96 -3.52 5.30
N SER A 18 -6.67 -4.77 4.93
CA SER A 18 -6.10 -5.77 5.80
C SER A 18 -4.75 -5.34 6.41
N ARG A 19 -4.43 -5.87 7.59
CA ARG A 19 -3.18 -5.55 8.30
C ARG A 19 -1.95 -5.83 7.42
N ILE A 20 -1.94 -6.98 6.73
CA ILE A 20 -0.81 -7.38 5.88
C ILE A 20 -0.66 -6.45 4.68
N SER A 21 -1.75 -6.05 4.03
CA SER A 21 -1.71 -5.09 2.93
C SER A 21 -1.23 -3.71 3.40
N LYS A 22 -1.67 -3.26 4.57
CA LYS A 22 -1.20 -2.00 5.18
C LYS A 22 0.30 -2.04 5.46
N GLU A 23 0.81 -3.14 6.05
CA GLU A 23 2.24 -3.32 6.31
C GLU A 23 3.05 -3.29 5.00
N ILE A 24 2.62 -4.05 3.99
CA ILE A 24 3.33 -4.10 2.71
C ILE A 24 3.33 -2.74 2.00
N ILE A 25 2.20 -2.02 1.98
CA ILE A 25 2.13 -0.68 1.38
C ILE A 25 3.02 0.30 2.15
N SER A 26 2.98 0.27 3.48
CA SER A 26 3.79 1.15 4.33
C SER A 26 5.28 0.96 4.05
N MET A 27 5.77 -0.27 4.14
CA MET A 27 7.19 -0.61 3.93
C MET A 27 7.66 -0.34 2.50
N THR A 28 6.76 -0.45 1.52
CA THR A 28 7.09 -0.24 0.11
C THR A 28 7.11 1.25 -0.28
N PHE A 29 6.18 2.05 0.25
CA PHE A 29 5.89 3.38 -0.29
C PHE A 29 5.95 4.52 0.72
N CYS A 30 5.65 4.27 1.99
CA CYS A 30 5.49 5.29 3.02
C CYS A 30 6.75 5.47 3.88
N GLU A 31 7.57 4.43 4.03
CA GLU A 31 8.82 4.53 4.76
C GLU A 31 9.85 5.39 4.01
N ASN A 32 10.68 6.11 4.79
CA ASN A 32 11.72 6.99 4.26
C ASN A 32 12.73 6.23 3.38
N GLU A 33 13.04 4.98 3.77
CA GLU A 33 13.80 4.04 2.98
C GLU A 33 12.87 2.98 2.42
N LYS A 34 12.48 3.13 1.15
CA LYS A 34 11.60 2.16 0.48
C LYS A 34 12.27 0.79 0.44
N LEU A 35 11.69 -0.17 1.13
CA LEU A 35 12.25 -1.50 1.22
C LEU A 35 12.03 -2.28 -0.07
N THR A 36 13.03 -3.09 -0.44
CA THR A 36 12.89 -4.04 -1.55
C THR A 36 12.02 -5.21 -1.11
N ALA A 37 11.43 -5.94 -2.08
CA ALA A 37 10.66 -7.14 -1.77
C ALA A 37 11.47 -8.18 -0.97
N PHE A 38 12.79 -8.22 -1.16
CA PHE A 38 13.69 -9.07 -0.39
C PHE A 38 13.79 -8.63 1.07
N ALA A 39 13.98 -7.33 1.33
CA ALA A 39 14.08 -6.78 2.68
C ALA A 39 12.76 -6.96 3.45
N ILE A 40 11.63 -6.63 2.82
CA ILE A 40 10.29 -6.86 3.39
C ILE A 40 10.08 -8.35 3.69
N GLY A 41 10.47 -9.23 2.78
CA GLY A 41 10.37 -10.67 2.97
C GLY A 41 11.18 -11.17 4.16
N SER A 42 12.40 -10.64 4.33
CA SER A 42 13.26 -10.96 5.47
C SER A 42 12.66 -10.52 6.80
N GLU A 43 11.96 -9.39 6.84
CA GLU A 43 11.35 -8.87 8.06
C GLU A 43 10.04 -9.58 8.42
N LEU A 44 9.20 -9.86 7.42
CA LEU A 44 7.88 -10.46 7.61
C LEU A 44 7.88 -12.00 7.55
N GLY A 45 9.02 -12.64 7.25
CA GLY A 45 9.14 -14.10 7.16
C GLY A 45 8.55 -14.69 5.88
N TYR A 46 8.54 -13.93 4.78
CA TYR A 46 8.04 -14.37 3.47
C TYR A 46 9.15 -14.46 2.43
N SER A 47 8.92 -15.29 1.40
CA SER A 47 9.78 -15.27 0.22
C SER A 47 9.61 -13.97 -0.56
N GLU A 48 10.66 -13.54 -1.29
CA GLU A 48 10.57 -12.37 -2.16
C GLU A 48 9.42 -12.50 -3.20
N ARG A 49 9.17 -13.72 -3.70
CA ARG A 49 8.05 -13.99 -4.60
C ARG A 49 6.71 -13.73 -3.90
N SER A 50 6.53 -14.26 -2.71
CA SER A 50 5.32 -14.05 -1.91
C SER A 50 5.09 -12.57 -1.62
N ILE A 51 6.14 -11.79 -1.34
CA ILE A 51 5.99 -10.34 -1.17
C ILE A 51 5.54 -9.64 -2.46
N LYS A 52 6.03 -10.07 -3.63
CA LYS A 52 5.57 -9.51 -4.91
C LYS A 52 4.09 -9.79 -5.14
N ASP A 53 3.63 -10.99 -4.83
CA ASP A 53 2.23 -11.39 -4.98
C ASP A 53 1.34 -10.61 -3.97
N LEU A 54 1.71 -10.60 -2.69
CA LEU A 54 1.00 -9.87 -1.65
C LEU A 54 0.98 -8.35 -1.90
N LYS A 55 2.04 -7.79 -2.49
CA LYS A 55 2.06 -6.38 -2.90
C LYS A 55 1.04 -6.11 -4.01
N ALA A 56 0.89 -7.01 -4.97
CA ALA A 56 -0.11 -6.86 -6.02
C ALA A 56 -1.53 -6.89 -5.42
N GLU A 57 -1.80 -7.83 -4.52
CA GLU A 57 -3.07 -7.93 -3.79
C GLU A 57 -3.34 -6.68 -2.94
N ALA A 58 -2.35 -6.20 -2.19
CA ALA A 58 -2.46 -5.01 -1.36
C ALA A 58 -2.80 -3.76 -2.18
N LEU A 59 -2.19 -3.60 -3.36
CA LEU A 59 -2.48 -2.47 -4.25
C LEU A 59 -3.91 -2.52 -4.79
N LEU A 60 -4.42 -3.72 -5.13
CA LEU A 60 -5.81 -3.88 -5.54
C LEU A 60 -6.77 -3.57 -4.38
N GLU A 61 -6.50 -4.11 -3.20
CA GLU A 61 -7.31 -3.86 -2.00
C GLU A 61 -7.34 -2.37 -1.65
N PHE A 62 -6.19 -1.70 -1.74
CA PHE A 62 -6.11 -0.25 -1.53
C PHE A 62 -6.88 0.53 -2.58
N ALA A 63 -6.77 0.15 -3.86
CA ALA A 63 -7.49 0.81 -4.95
C ALA A 63 -9.01 0.71 -4.78
N ASP A 64 -9.53 -0.42 -4.29
CA ASP A 64 -10.96 -0.62 -4.05
C ASP A 64 -11.52 0.31 -2.96
N VAL A 65 -10.74 0.61 -1.92
CA VAL A 65 -11.19 1.45 -0.80
C VAL A 65 -10.85 2.93 -0.95
N TYR A 66 -9.77 3.25 -1.68
CA TYR A 66 -9.35 4.63 -1.89
C TYR A 66 -10.33 5.34 -2.84
N ARG A 67 -10.98 6.39 -2.33
CA ARG A 67 -12.06 7.12 -3.04
C ARG A 67 -13.16 6.21 -3.60
N ASP A 68 -13.45 5.13 -2.88
CA ASP A 68 -14.44 4.10 -3.26
C ASP A 68 -14.21 3.52 -4.67
N GLY A 69 -12.95 3.23 -5.01
CA GLY A 69 -12.61 2.62 -6.30
C GLY A 69 -12.66 3.58 -7.49
N LYS A 70 -12.85 4.88 -7.26
CA LYS A 70 -12.79 5.86 -8.34
C LYS A 70 -11.36 5.98 -8.85
N LEU A 71 -11.12 5.45 -10.05
CA LEU A 71 -9.92 5.68 -10.84
C LEU A 71 -9.50 7.14 -10.76
N ILE A 72 -8.29 7.40 -10.23
CA ILE A 72 -7.65 8.70 -10.35
C ILE A 72 -7.32 8.85 -11.84
N VAL A 73 -8.23 9.45 -12.60
CA VAL A 73 -7.94 9.85 -13.97
C VAL A 73 -6.92 10.98 -13.88
N THR A 74 -5.65 10.65 -14.05
CA THR A 74 -4.60 11.65 -14.27
C THR A 74 -4.84 12.28 -15.64
N LYS A 75 -5.18 13.57 -15.64
CA LYS A 75 -5.38 14.39 -16.84
C LYS A 75 -4.04 14.85 -17.40
#